data_AF-A0A7J3DPL0-F1
#
_entry.id   AF-A0A7J3DPL0-F1
#
_cell.length_a   1.000
_cell.length_b   1.000
_cell.length_c   1.000
_cell.angle_alpha   90.00
_cell.angle_beta   90.00
_cell.angle_gamma   90.00
#
_symmetry.space_group_name_H-M   'P 1'
#
loop_
_entity.id
_entity.type
_entity.pdbx_description
1 polymer ?
#
loop_
_entity_poly.entity_id
_entity_poly.type
_entity_poly.pdbx_seq_one_letter_code
_entity_poly.pdbx_strand_id
1 'polypeptide(L)' 'MTVWHRKSRRKHTGGLRKEHAKKKRRERGRDFIPTKIKERKIKIKRGRGGNKKIILIS' A
#
# COMPACT_ATOMS: atom_id res chain seq x y z
N MET A 1 -5.46 -4.48 7.07
CA MET A 1 -4.07 -4.16 7.46
C MET A 1 -3.52 -3.05 6.58
N THR A 2 -2.34 -2.51 6.89
CA THR A 2 -1.75 -1.36 6.18
C THR A 2 -0.28 -1.64 5.91
N VAL A 3 0.07 -1.75 4.63
CA VAL A 3 1.46 -1.89 4.18
C VAL A 3 2.15 -0.53 4.22
N TRP A 4 3.40 -0.47 4.67
CA TRP A 4 4.22 0.75 4.63
C TRP A 4 5.34 0.57 3.61
N HIS A 5 5.34 1.37 2.55
CA HIS A 5 6.36 1.31 1.48
C HIS A 5 7.58 2.16 1.87
N ARG A 6 8.23 1.77 2.97
CA ARG A 6 9.45 2.40 3.48
C ARG A 6 10.67 1.64 3.01
N LYS A 7 11.84 2.25 3.16
CA LYS A 7 13.12 1.56 2.95
C LYS A 7 13.25 0.40 3.94
N SER A 8 13.99 -0.63 3.53
CA SER A 8 14.20 -1.84 4.34
C SER A 8 14.65 -1.54 5.77
N ARG A 9 14.24 -2.42 6.69
CA ARG A 9 14.66 -2.41 8.09
C ARG A 9 16.13 -2.82 8.27
N ARG A 10 16.74 -3.43 7.25
CA ARG A 10 18.13 -3.88 7.26
C ARG A 10 18.97 -3.10 6.24
N LYS A 11 20.26 -2.94 6.54
CA LYS A 11 21.27 -2.43 5.59
C LYS A 11 21.71 -3.55 4.64
N HIS A 12 22.40 -3.20 3.56
CA HIS A 12 23.00 -4.18 2.64
C HIS A 12 24.02 -5.08 3.34
N THR A 13 24.71 -4.59 4.39
CA THR A 13 25.62 -5.37 5.25
C THR A 13 24.90 -6.24 6.30
N GLY A 14 23.57 -6.27 6.35
CA GLY A 14 22.79 -7.07 7.32
C GLY A 14 22.51 -6.38 8.67
N GLY A 15 23.18 -5.26 8.96
CA GLY A 15 22.95 -4.48 10.19
C GLY A 15 21.53 -3.90 10.29
N LEU A 16 20.99 -3.79 11.51
CA LEU A 16 19.68 -3.19 11.74
C LEU A 16 19.73 -1.68 11.48
N ARG A 17 18.76 -1.18 10.70
CA ARG A 17 18.63 0.25 10.39
C ARG A 17 17.68 0.92 11.37
N LYS A 18 18.15 1.94 12.09
CA LYS A 18 17.31 2.80 12.93
C LYS A 18 16.52 3.79 12.08
N GLU A 19 15.21 3.90 12.33
CA GLU A 19 14.37 4.92 11.70
C GLU A 19 14.59 6.27 12.39
N HIS A 20 14.78 7.34 11.63
CA HIS A 20 14.93 8.70 12.15
C HIS A 20 13.60 9.50 12.16
N ALA A 21 12.55 8.97 11.54
CA ALA A 21 11.31 9.70 11.30
C ALA A 21 10.05 8.84 11.41
N LYS A 22 8.99 9.46 11.95
CA LYS A 22 7.63 8.87 12.04
C LYS A 22 7.00 8.62 10.67
N LYS A 23 6.05 7.68 10.63
CA LYS A 23 5.24 7.27 9.46
C LYS A 23 4.52 8.46 8.82
N LYS A 24 4.74 8.69 7.51
CA LYS A 24 4.09 9.77 6.77
C LYS A 24 2.95 9.21 5.92
N ARG A 25 1.81 9.91 5.86
CA ARG A 25 0.59 9.47 5.12
C ARG A 25 0.88 9.02 3.67
N ARG A 26 1.86 9.62 3.01
CA ARG A 26 2.27 9.30 1.63
C ARG A 26 2.94 7.93 1.45
N GLU A 27 3.53 7.38 2.51
CA GLU A 27 4.24 6.09 2.49
C GLU A 27 3.28 4.92 2.73
N ARG A 28 2.00 5.22 2.97
CA ARG A 28 0.97 4.25 3.32
C ARG A 28 0.43 3.57 2.05
N GLY A 29 0.63 2.27 1.97
CA GLY A 29 0.01 1.39 1.00
C GLY A 29 -1.33 0.81 1.50
N ARG A 30 -1.80 -0.24 0.81
CA ARG A 30 -3.00 -0.99 1.16
C ARG A 30 -2.75 -2.46 0.86
N ASP A 31 -3.45 -3.34 1.56
CA ASP A 31 -3.40 -4.77 1.29
C ASP A 31 -3.90 -5.08 -0.12
N PHE A 32 -3.33 -6.12 -0.70
CA PHE A 32 -3.74 -6.66 -1.99
C PHE A 32 -5.12 -7.32 -1.87
N ILE A 33 -6.00 -7.04 -2.82
CA ILE A 33 -7.32 -7.66 -2.92
C ILE A 33 -7.28 -8.54 -4.17
N PRO A 34 -7.27 -9.88 -4.04
CA PRO A 34 -7.31 -10.75 -5.19
C PRO A 34 -8.69 -10.64 -5.86
N THR A 35 -8.70 -10.42 -7.17
CA THR A 35 -9.92 -10.43 -7.98
C THR A 35 -10.39 -11.86 -8.17
N LYS A 36 -11.70 -12.11 -8.02
CA LYS A 36 -12.30 -13.45 -8.15
C LYS A 36 -13.13 -13.55 -9.43
N ILE A 37 -13.24 -14.74 -10.02
CA ILE A 37 -14.13 -14.97 -11.18
C ILE A 37 -15.57 -15.10 -10.65
N LYS A 38 -16.36 -14.02 -10.70
CA LYS A 38 -17.81 -13.99 -10.41
C LYS A 38 -18.49 -12.87 -11.20
N GLU A 39 -19.67 -12.44 -10.79
CA GLU A 39 -20.33 -11.23 -11.27
C GLU A 39 -19.48 -9.98 -11.02
N ARG A 40 -19.53 -9.05 -11.98
CA ARG A 40 -18.70 -7.85 -11.98
C ARG A 40 -19.01 -6.94 -10.79
N LYS A 41 -18.06 -6.79 -9.87
CA LYS A 41 -18.11 -5.91 -8.71
C LYS A 41 -16.91 -4.97 -8.68
N ILE A 42 -17.21 -3.68 -8.72
CA ILE A 42 -16.23 -2.60 -8.80
C ILE A 42 -16.30 -1.74 -7.56
N LYS A 43 -15.13 -1.32 -7.05
CA LYS A 43 -15.02 -0.29 -6.02
C LYS A 43 -14.19 0.89 -6.51
N ILE A 44 -14.79 2.08 -6.51
CA ILE A 44 -14.09 3.33 -6.80
C ILE A 44 -13.46 3.86 -5.51
N LYS A 45 -12.19 4.22 -5.55
CA LYS A 45 -11.46 4.74 -4.40
C LYS A 45 -10.70 6.02 -4.75
N ARG A 46 -10.83 7.04 -3.90
CA ARG A 46 -10.01 8.26 -3.99
C ARG A 46 -8.57 7.98 -3.54
N GLY A 47 -7.61 8.38 -4.38
CA GLY A 47 -6.19 8.38 -4.12
C GLY A 47 -5.69 9.69 -3.49
N ARG A 48 -4.37 9.76 -3.26
CA ARG A 48 -3.72 11.02 -2.87
C ARG A 48 -3.73 11.98 -4.07
N GLY A 49 -4.07 13.25 -3.84
CA GLY A 49 -4.18 14.26 -4.91
C GLY A 49 -5.56 14.38 -5.56
N GLY A 50 -6.55 13.57 -5.16
CA GLY A 50 -7.93 13.69 -5.66
C GLY A 50 -8.30 12.70 -6.77
N ASN A 51 -7.32 12.06 -7.40
CA ASN A 51 -7.55 11.08 -8.45
C ASN A 51 -8.37 9.88 -7.96
N LYS A 52 -9.19 9.30 -8.84
CA LYS A 52 -9.96 8.08 -8.55
C LYS A 52 -9.22 6.87 -9.13
N LYS A 53 -9.14 5.79 -8.36
CA LYS A 53 -8.66 4.48 -8.78
C LYS A 53 -9.79 3.48 -8.69
N ILE A 54 -9.89 2.61 -9.68
CA ILE A 54 -10.90 1.55 -9.76
C ILE A 54 -10.26 0.26 -9.26
N ILE A 55 -10.92 -0.42 -8.33
CA ILE A 55 -10.49 -1.71 -7.78
C ILE A 55 -11.52 -2.76 -8.18
N LEU A 56 -11.07 -3.82 -8.84
CA LEU A 56 -11.89 -4.97 -9.20
C LEU A 56 -11.92 -5.97 -8.06
N ILE A 57 -13.11 -6.38 -7.66
CA ILE A 57 -13.32 -7.39 -6.61
C ILE A 57 -13.71 -8.72 -7.25
N SER A 58 -14.64 -8.67 -8.20
CA SER A 58 -15.02 -9.80 -9.04
C SER A 58 -15.56 -9.33 -10.38
#